data_AF-A0A3M7D1T0-F1
#
_entry.id   AF-A0A3M7D1T0-F1
#
_cell.length_a   1.000
_cell.length_b   1.000
_cell.length_c   1.000
_cell.angle_alpha   90.00
_cell.angle_beta   90.00
_cell.angle_gamma   90.00
#
_symmetry.space_group_name_H-M   'P 1'
#
loop_
_entity.id
_entity.type
_entity.pdbx_description
1 polymer ?
#
loop_
_entity_poly.entity_id
_entity_poly.type
_entity_poly.pdbx_seq_one_letter_code
_entity_poly.pdbx_strand_id
1 'polypeptide(L)'
;MQATRQNWTGSISIDPDKREVSGNNPQRQDYALGPSRAPGFSGYFVSRFSEPFNAYGITHKDQTLHGSNSGNGEDLGAYVTFTNATKQVEVRTAVSFVSLEQARRNLDFEVPDDTTFQQVVETVKQAWLDNLGRVTIEGVNETDAEHDPRTVWYTGLFHALQYPNDFSEPLTRDATRKTVYSGYTDSVHTSNDSYYQSWSIWDTYRAEHSLLTLFAPERVNSMMRSLLRIYEWTGWLPMWANIVETNIMIGTHVDAVFANALERGFRSFNISQAWEAVKKNAFTPPVNDTALLYYDREPYTPDEVRAGLTHYLDHGYVPNDRWAESASRTLDYAFDDYAAAVVAEYAGDEIATKKLRHRSQNYHKIFNTKTGFMEAKNANGTWAGSEQGWTEGDDWVYTFNVMHDAEGLAEMIGGPAKLKARLDEHFQGGHNDHTNEPSHHVPYLYAALGYPASTQNLTRAIAATDYNATSAGLSGNEDLGQMSAWYVFSALGLYPVNPASDEYIVGAPCFEKVTIRLPAGAGTGGEGGQECELVITAPGAAKMPFVKSLHVDGKAVDQPVLTHGQIVSARHIAFEMADTPQSWGTRDSWNSA
;
A
#
# COMPACT_ATOMS: atom_id res chain seq x y z
N MET A 1 27.46 -16.78 -10.07
CA MET A 1 26.00 -16.51 -10.16
C MET A 1 25.28 -17.81 -9.88
N GLN A 2 24.30 -17.81 -8.98
CA GLN A 2 23.48 -18.98 -8.67
C GLN A 2 22.12 -18.82 -9.35
N ALA A 3 21.74 -19.76 -10.20
CA ALA A 3 20.43 -19.77 -10.86
C ALA A 3 19.37 -20.42 -9.99
N THR A 4 19.68 -21.53 -9.33
CA THR A 4 18.69 -22.30 -8.55
C THR A 4 19.21 -22.80 -7.22
N ARG A 5 18.27 -23.20 -6.36
CA ARG A 5 18.46 -23.82 -5.05
C ARG A 5 17.77 -25.19 -5.03
N GLN A 6 17.98 -25.95 -3.96
CA GLN A 6 17.29 -27.21 -3.69
C GLN A 6 15.78 -27.13 -3.97
N ASN A 7 15.23 -28.19 -4.59
CA ASN A 7 13.82 -28.36 -4.98
C ASN A 7 13.33 -27.51 -6.16
N TRP A 8 14.18 -26.70 -6.78
CA TRP A 8 13.80 -25.85 -7.92
C TRP A 8 14.72 -26.10 -9.11
N THR A 9 14.15 -26.63 -10.19
CA THR A 9 14.91 -26.95 -11.41
C THR A 9 14.86 -25.77 -12.38
N GLY A 10 16.02 -25.25 -12.74
CA GLY A 10 16.17 -24.15 -13.68
C GLY A 10 17.36 -24.37 -14.60
N SER A 11 17.74 -23.35 -15.37
CA SER A 11 18.84 -23.46 -16.33
C SER A 11 19.86 -22.35 -16.18
N ILE A 12 21.07 -22.63 -16.63
CA ILE A 12 22.12 -21.63 -16.83
C ILE A 12 22.85 -21.91 -18.13
N SER A 13 23.27 -20.86 -18.82
CA SER A 13 24.01 -20.90 -20.07
C SER A 13 25.03 -19.78 -20.12
N ILE A 14 26.24 -20.10 -20.55
CA ILE A 14 27.39 -19.21 -20.71
C ILE A 14 27.66 -19.12 -22.21
N ASP A 15 27.63 -17.90 -22.76
CA ASP A 15 27.98 -17.60 -24.14
C ASP A 15 29.25 -16.73 -24.11
N PRO A 16 30.45 -17.33 -24.26
CA PRO A 16 31.71 -16.60 -24.19
C PRO A 16 31.88 -15.58 -25.32
N ASP A 17 31.30 -15.84 -26.50
CA ASP A 17 31.41 -14.97 -27.66
C ASP A 17 30.61 -13.68 -27.44
N LYS A 18 29.42 -13.79 -26.84
CA LYS A 18 28.64 -12.62 -26.41
C LYS A 18 29.08 -12.04 -25.07
N ARG A 19 29.96 -12.73 -24.35
CA ARG A 19 30.33 -12.43 -22.95
C ARG A 19 29.07 -12.37 -22.08
N GLU A 20 28.17 -13.35 -22.24
CA GLU A 20 26.91 -13.43 -21.52
C GLU A 20 26.86 -14.66 -20.62
N VAL A 21 26.19 -14.51 -19.47
CA VAL A 21 25.65 -15.64 -18.72
C VAL A 21 24.17 -15.39 -18.50
N SER A 22 23.35 -16.40 -18.76
CA SER A 22 21.90 -16.31 -18.75
C SER A 22 21.26 -17.55 -18.18
N GLY A 23 20.00 -17.48 -17.78
CA GLY A 23 19.31 -18.62 -17.20
C GLY A 23 17.90 -18.30 -16.76
N ASN A 24 17.31 -19.23 -16.02
CA ASN A 24 15.99 -19.06 -15.42
C ASN A 24 15.86 -19.74 -14.06
N ASN A 25 14.98 -19.21 -13.22
CA ASN A 25 14.63 -19.73 -11.91
C ASN A 25 13.11 -19.74 -11.72
N PRO A 26 12.45 -20.91 -11.61
CA PRO A 26 11.01 -20.98 -11.34
C PRO A 26 10.64 -20.81 -9.86
N GLN A 27 11.61 -20.56 -8.97
CA GLN A 27 11.36 -20.49 -7.54
C GLN A 27 10.37 -19.38 -7.17
N ARG A 28 9.31 -19.79 -6.49
CA ARG A 28 8.36 -18.93 -5.78
C ARG A 28 8.27 -19.40 -4.34
N GLN A 29 8.45 -18.51 -3.37
CA GLN A 29 8.36 -18.88 -1.95
C GLN A 29 6.91 -19.06 -1.49
N ASP A 30 5.98 -18.36 -2.12
CA ASP A 30 4.55 -18.37 -1.86
C ASP A 30 3.77 -19.43 -2.66
N TYR A 31 4.46 -20.40 -3.28
CA TYR A 31 3.85 -21.38 -4.20
C TYR A 31 2.68 -22.21 -3.61
N ALA A 32 2.67 -22.37 -2.28
CA ALA A 32 1.66 -23.13 -1.55
C ALA A 32 0.44 -22.28 -1.17
N LEU A 33 0.54 -20.95 -1.27
CA LEU A 33 -0.52 -20.03 -0.86
C LEU A 33 -1.52 -19.81 -1.99
N GLY A 34 -2.74 -19.43 -1.60
CA GLY A 34 -3.81 -19.05 -2.49
C GLY A 34 -4.30 -20.11 -3.49
N PRO A 35 -5.21 -19.71 -4.39
CA PRO A 35 -5.91 -20.61 -5.32
C PRO A 35 -5.07 -21.00 -6.55
N SER A 36 -4.10 -20.18 -6.93
CA SER A 36 -3.39 -20.28 -8.22
C SER A 36 -1.93 -20.69 -8.06
N ARG A 37 -1.45 -21.61 -8.90
CA ARG A 37 -0.08 -22.16 -8.79
C ARG A 37 0.94 -21.55 -9.75
N ALA A 38 0.48 -21.04 -10.90
CA ALA A 38 1.35 -20.53 -11.97
C ALA A 38 2.53 -21.49 -12.31
N PRO A 39 2.27 -22.76 -12.68
CA PRO A 39 3.32 -23.75 -12.86
C PRO A 39 4.31 -23.43 -14.01
N GLY A 40 3.91 -22.61 -14.98
CA GLY A 40 4.80 -22.09 -16.04
C GLY A 40 5.63 -20.86 -15.63
N PHE A 41 5.51 -20.37 -14.40
CA PHE A 41 6.27 -19.21 -13.94
C PHE A 41 7.78 -19.46 -13.97
N SER A 42 8.52 -18.48 -14.46
CA SER A 42 9.97 -18.43 -14.28
C SER A 42 10.50 -17.00 -14.32
N GLY A 43 11.45 -16.69 -13.44
CA GLY A 43 12.29 -15.51 -13.57
C GLY A 43 13.45 -15.81 -14.50
N TYR A 44 13.53 -15.12 -15.64
CA TYR A 44 14.63 -15.20 -16.59
C TYR A 44 15.64 -14.10 -16.32
N PHE A 45 16.93 -14.39 -16.48
CA PHE A 45 17.99 -13.40 -16.31
C PHE A 45 19.04 -13.49 -17.41
N VAL A 46 19.68 -12.36 -17.70
CA VAL A 46 20.89 -12.27 -18.53
C VAL A 46 21.85 -11.26 -17.90
N SER A 47 23.11 -11.64 -17.83
CA SER A 47 24.23 -10.79 -17.40
C SER A 47 25.27 -10.71 -18.51
N ARG A 48 25.57 -9.52 -19.02
CA ARG A 48 26.57 -9.26 -20.07
C ARG A 48 27.79 -8.53 -19.48
N PHE A 49 28.99 -8.99 -19.84
CA PHE A 49 30.26 -8.55 -19.26
C PHE A 49 31.08 -7.71 -20.25
N SER A 50 31.76 -6.67 -19.75
CA SER A 50 32.60 -5.79 -20.58
C SER A 50 33.89 -6.45 -21.07
N GLU A 51 34.35 -7.50 -20.41
CA GLU A 51 35.64 -8.15 -20.66
C GLU A 51 35.46 -9.59 -21.16
N PRO A 52 36.38 -10.08 -22.02
CA PRO A 52 36.35 -11.48 -22.46
C PRO A 52 36.65 -12.44 -21.30
N PHE A 53 36.00 -13.60 -21.31
CA PHE A 53 36.21 -14.63 -20.30
C PHE A 53 37.58 -15.32 -20.51
N ASN A 54 38.40 -15.38 -19.46
CA ASN A 54 39.64 -16.15 -19.44
C ASN A 54 39.37 -17.66 -19.25
N ALA A 55 38.41 -17.99 -18.39
CA ALA A 55 37.88 -19.34 -18.20
C ALA A 55 36.48 -19.24 -17.61
N TYR A 56 35.68 -20.28 -17.79
CA TYR A 56 34.31 -20.35 -17.28
C TYR A 56 33.95 -21.79 -16.92
N GLY A 57 32.82 -21.96 -16.25
CA GLY A 57 32.26 -23.27 -15.92
C GLY A 57 30.96 -23.13 -15.14
N ILE A 58 30.30 -24.27 -14.92
CA ILE A 58 29.09 -24.33 -14.08
C ILE A 58 29.38 -25.03 -12.76
N THR A 59 28.62 -24.67 -11.75
CA THR A 59 28.53 -25.41 -10.48
C THR A 59 27.19 -26.11 -10.44
N HIS A 60 27.15 -27.39 -10.10
CA HIS A 60 25.91 -28.15 -9.94
C HIS A 60 26.04 -29.00 -8.68
N LYS A 61 25.23 -28.70 -7.66
CA LYS A 61 25.39 -29.24 -6.30
C LYS A 61 26.83 -29.00 -5.82
N ASP A 62 27.52 -30.06 -5.39
CA ASP A 62 28.90 -29.99 -4.88
C ASP A 62 29.97 -30.07 -5.98
N GLN A 63 29.60 -30.09 -7.27
CA GLN A 63 30.53 -30.25 -8.37
C GLN A 63 30.78 -28.95 -9.12
N THR A 64 32.05 -28.72 -9.48
CA THR A 64 32.45 -27.66 -10.43
C THR A 64 32.86 -28.31 -11.75
N LEU A 65 32.13 -27.97 -12.82
CA LEU A 65 32.33 -28.50 -14.16
C LEU A 65 33.04 -27.44 -15.02
N HIS A 66 34.37 -27.50 -15.01
CA HIS A 66 35.23 -26.57 -15.75
C HIS A 66 35.01 -26.68 -17.26
N GLY A 67 34.86 -25.53 -17.94
CA GLY A 67 34.64 -25.47 -19.39
C GLY A 67 33.23 -25.85 -19.84
N SER A 68 32.36 -26.33 -18.93
CA SER A 68 30.94 -26.52 -19.25
C SER A 68 30.25 -25.18 -19.36
N ASN A 69 29.50 -24.99 -20.43
CA ASN A 69 28.83 -23.73 -20.76
C ASN A 69 27.31 -23.78 -20.55
N SER A 70 26.72 -24.89 -20.13
CA SER A 70 25.28 -24.96 -19.88
C SER A 70 24.94 -26.03 -18.87
N GLY A 71 23.87 -25.81 -18.11
CA GLY A 71 23.34 -26.77 -17.17
C GLY A 71 21.84 -26.59 -16.97
N ASN A 72 21.19 -27.67 -16.53
CA ASN A 72 19.80 -27.68 -16.09
C ASN A 72 19.73 -28.54 -14.82
N GLY A 73 19.11 -28.01 -13.76
CA GLY A 73 18.97 -28.71 -12.50
C GLY A 73 18.71 -27.79 -11.30
N GLU A 74 18.76 -28.42 -10.13
CA GLU A 74 18.75 -27.76 -8.82
C GLU A 74 20.17 -27.40 -8.39
N ASP A 75 20.33 -26.49 -7.43
CA ASP A 75 21.64 -26.05 -6.91
C ASP A 75 22.64 -25.72 -8.05
N LEU A 76 22.13 -24.99 -9.05
CA LEU A 76 22.85 -24.69 -10.27
C LEU A 76 23.43 -23.28 -10.21
N GLY A 77 24.67 -23.12 -10.66
CA GLY A 77 25.34 -21.84 -10.79
C GLY A 77 26.38 -21.82 -11.91
N ALA A 78 26.94 -20.66 -12.16
CA ALA A 78 28.01 -20.43 -13.13
C ALA A 78 29.07 -19.50 -12.56
N TYR A 79 30.30 -19.71 -13.02
CA TYR A 79 31.42 -18.83 -12.79
C TYR A 79 32.07 -18.45 -14.12
N VAL A 80 32.60 -17.24 -14.16
CA VAL A 80 33.49 -16.74 -15.20
C VAL A 80 34.71 -16.14 -14.51
N THR A 81 35.85 -16.19 -15.16
CA THR A 81 37.12 -15.64 -14.68
C THR A 81 37.69 -14.70 -15.73
N PHE A 82 38.55 -13.80 -15.29
CA PHE A 82 39.22 -12.82 -16.14
C PHE A 82 40.73 -12.93 -15.95
N THR A 83 41.50 -12.35 -16.86
CA THR A 83 42.96 -12.37 -16.74
C THR A 83 43.41 -11.52 -15.55
N ASN A 84 44.58 -11.80 -14.98
CA ASN A 84 45.16 -10.97 -13.90
C ASN A 84 45.46 -9.51 -14.33
N ALA A 85 45.48 -9.26 -15.65
CA ALA A 85 45.63 -7.92 -16.22
C ALA A 85 44.33 -7.10 -16.14
N THR A 86 43.16 -7.76 -16.12
CA THR A 86 41.85 -7.12 -16.01
C THR A 86 41.69 -6.52 -14.61
N LYS A 87 41.53 -5.19 -14.54
CA LYS A 87 41.39 -4.46 -13.26
C LYS A 87 39.95 -4.08 -12.91
N GLN A 88 39.08 -4.02 -13.91
CA GLN A 88 37.68 -3.67 -13.77
C GLN A 88 36.88 -4.51 -14.76
N VAL A 89 35.70 -4.96 -14.34
CA VAL A 89 34.73 -5.64 -15.19
C VAL A 89 33.37 -5.00 -14.90
N GLU A 90 32.73 -4.45 -15.93
CA GLU A 90 31.34 -4.03 -15.81
C GLU A 90 30.43 -5.21 -16.13
N VAL A 91 29.38 -5.38 -15.32
CA VAL A 91 28.36 -6.41 -15.50
C VAL A 91 27.00 -5.71 -15.60
N ARG A 92 26.31 -5.91 -16.72
CA ARG A 92 24.96 -5.40 -16.96
C ARG A 92 24.01 -6.58 -16.80
N THR A 93 22.99 -6.46 -15.96
CA THR A 93 22.03 -7.54 -15.70
C THR A 93 20.62 -7.06 -15.93
N ALA A 94 19.81 -7.86 -16.63
CA ALA A 94 18.38 -7.64 -16.77
C ALA A 94 17.62 -8.93 -16.43
N VAL A 95 16.38 -8.75 -16.03
CA VAL A 95 15.44 -9.83 -15.71
C VAL A 95 14.17 -9.70 -16.54
N SER A 96 13.42 -10.79 -16.64
CA SER A 96 12.10 -10.84 -17.27
C SER A 96 11.27 -11.96 -16.65
N PHE A 97 9.96 -11.78 -16.53
CA PHE A 97 9.04 -12.88 -16.21
C PHE A 97 8.46 -13.53 -17.48
N VAL A 98 8.72 -12.96 -18.66
CA VAL A 98 8.19 -13.43 -19.95
C VAL A 98 9.10 -14.46 -20.58
N SER A 99 10.36 -14.12 -20.85
CA SER A 99 11.32 -15.05 -21.47
C SER A 99 12.76 -14.55 -21.37
N LEU A 100 13.71 -15.41 -21.70
CA LEU A 100 15.12 -15.02 -21.80
C LEU A 100 15.36 -13.99 -22.94
N GLU A 101 14.65 -14.11 -24.06
CA GLU A 101 14.70 -13.12 -25.15
C GLU A 101 14.17 -11.77 -24.70
N GLN A 102 13.11 -11.74 -23.88
CA GLN A 102 12.62 -10.49 -23.32
C GLN A 102 13.62 -9.91 -22.29
N ALA A 103 14.26 -10.73 -21.45
CA ALA A 103 15.31 -10.24 -20.55
C ALA A 103 16.47 -9.57 -21.31
N ARG A 104 16.90 -10.17 -22.44
CA ARG A 104 17.89 -9.53 -23.35
C ARG A 104 17.37 -8.24 -23.95
N ARG A 105 16.11 -8.19 -24.36
CA ARG A 105 15.48 -6.97 -24.87
C ARG A 105 15.45 -5.85 -23.83
N ASN A 106 15.10 -6.15 -22.58
CA ASN A 106 15.12 -5.18 -21.48
C ASN A 106 16.54 -4.63 -21.30
N LEU A 107 17.55 -5.50 -21.28
CA LEU A 107 18.96 -5.09 -21.21
C LEU A 107 19.33 -4.11 -22.33
N ASP A 108 19.01 -4.46 -23.58
CA ASP A 108 19.36 -3.65 -24.75
C ASP A 108 18.55 -2.33 -24.83
N PHE A 109 17.40 -2.27 -24.18
CA PHE A 109 16.55 -1.06 -24.09
C PHE A 109 17.02 -0.12 -22.98
N GLU A 110 17.28 -0.64 -21.79
CA GLU A 110 17.56 0.15 -20.59
C GLU A 110 19.05 0.47 -20.41
N VAL A 111 19.94 -0.49 -20.70
CA VAL A 111 21.39 -0.37 -20.49
C VAL A 111 22.16 -0.99 -21.66
N PRO A 112 22.13 -0.37 -22.86
CA PRO A 112 22.91 -0.85 -24.01
C PRO A 112 24.42 -0.88 -23.72
N ASP A 113 25.17 -1.59 -24.57
CA ASP A 113 26.59 -1.89 -24.35
C ASP A 113 27.49 -0.64 -24.23
N ASP A 114 27.10 0.46 -24.85
CA ASP A 114 27.81 1.74 -24.82
C ASP A 114 27.48 2.61 -23.59
N THR A 115 26.50 2.20 -22.78
CA THR A 115 26.19 2.84 -21.50
C THR A 115 27.19 2.43 -20.43
N THR A 116 27.89 3.41 -19.86
CA THR A 116 28.85 3.23 -18.76
C THR A 116 28.15 3.14 -17.39
N PHE A 117 28.82 2.53 -16.41
CA PHE A 117 28.29 2.49 -15.03
C PHE A 117 27.93 3.88 -14.48
N GLN A 118 28.77 4.90 -14.72
CA GLN A 118 28.51 6.26 -14.25
C GLN A 118 27.27 6.88 -14.89
N GLN A 119 27.01 6.61 -16.17
CA GLN A 119 25.78 7.08 -16.83
C GLN A 119 24.53 6.45 -16.24
N VAL A 120 24.60 5.17 -15.84
CA VAL A 120 23.49 4.50 -15.12
C VAL A 120 23.28 5.18 -13.76
N VAL A 121 24.35 5.45 -13.01
CA VAL A 121 24.27 6.15 -11.71
C VAL A 121 23.59 7.51 -11.84
N GLU A 122 24.01 8.35 -12.79
CA GLU A 122 23.41 9.67 -12.98
C GLU A 122 21.97 9.58 -13.51
N THR A 123 21.66 8.64 -14.39
CA THR A 123 20.28 8.42 -14.89
C THR A 123 19.33 8.05 -13.75
N VAL A 124 19.71 7.08 -12.90
CA VAL A 124 18.89 6.64 -11.76
C VAL A 124 18.76 7.76 -10.72
N LYS A 125 19.84 8.48 -10.45
CA LYS A 125 19.82 9.64 -9.55
C LYS A 125 18.86 10.72 -10.06
N GLN A 126 18.90 11.04 -11.36
CA GLN A 126 17.99 12.03 -11.94
C GLN A 126 16.54 11.57 -11.87
N ALA A 127 16.26 10.30 -12.17
CA ALA A 127 14.90 9.74 -12.04
C ALA A 127 14.35 9.88 -10.61
N TRP A 128 15.17 9.64 -9.58
CA TRP A 128 14.76 9.88 -8.20
C TRP A 128 14.62 11.37 -7.86
N LEU A 129 15.48 12.24 -8.39
CA LEU A 129 15.35 13.69 -8.19
C LEU A 129 14.08 14.25 -8.86
N ASP A 130 13.65 13.70 -9.99
CA ASP A 130 12.40 14.09 -10.65
C ASP A 130 11.15 13.72 -9.84
N ASN A 131 11.26 12.73 -8.94
CA ASN A 131 10.20 12.31 -8.03
C ASN A 131 10.31 12.99 -6.66
N LEU A 132 11.43 12.82 -5.96
CA LEU A 132 11.65 13.33 -4.60
C LEU A 132 11.91 14.84 -4.58
N GLY A 133 12.60 15.37 -5.60
CA GLY A 133 12.90 16.80 -5.73
C GLY A 133 11.68 17.66 -6.08
N ARG A 134 10.49 17.07 -6.18
CA ARG A 134 9.21 17.79 -6.22
C ARG A 134 8.92 18.50 -4.91
N VAL A 135 9.53 18.07 -3.82
CA VAL A 135 9.29 18.63 -2.48
C VAL A 135 10.53 19.32 -1.95
N THR A 136 10.35 20.53 -1.45
CA THR A 136 11.36 21.28 -0.69
C THR A 136 10.86 21.48 0.73
N ILE A 137 11.67 21.10 1.73
CA ILE A 137 11.34 21.20 3.15
C ILE A 137 12.28 22.23 3.81
N GLU A 138 11.70 23.21 4.49
CA GLU A 138 12.39 24.28 5.19
C GLU A 138 11.89 24.41 6.64
N GLY A 139 12.78 24.88 7.53
CA GLY A 139 12.47 25.07 8.95
C GLY A 139 12.16 23.77 9.68
N VAL A 140 13.20 22.99 9.94
CA VAL A 140 13.15 21.75 10.74
C VAL A 140 13.83 21.95 12.08
N ASN A 141 13.54 21.10 13.07
CA ASN A 141 14.30 21.10 14.31
C ASN A 141 15.77 20.73 14.05
N GLU A 142 16.68 21.34 14.80
CA GLU A 142 18.06 20.88 14.85
C GLU A 142 18.12 19.53 15.59
N THR A 143 18.49 18.48 14.88
CA THR A 143 18.68 17.11 15.38
C THR A 143 20.02 16.56 14.88
N ASP A 144 20.40 15.37 15.35
CA ASP A 144 21.52 14.64 14.75
C ASP A 144 21.12 13.99 13.41
N ALA A 145 22.09 13.42 12.69
CA ALA A 145 21.86 12.83 11.38
C ALA A 145 20.92 11.60 11.41
N GLU A 146 20.87 10.88 12.54
CA GLU A 146 19.98 9.73 12.71
C GLU A 146 18.53 10.15 12.95
N HIS A 147 18.30 11.41 13.36
CA HIS A 147 16.96 11.94 13.64
C HIS A 147 16.63 13.16 12.77
N ASP A 148 17.29 13.35 11.62
CA ASP A 148 16.93 14.43 10.68
C ASP A 148 15.56 14.12 10.06
N PRO A 149 14.50 14.90 10.37
CA PRO A 149 13.16 14.58 9.90
C PRO A 149 13.02 14.76 8.38
N ARG A 150 13.95 15.46 7.71
CA ARG A 150 13.99 15.52 6.24
C ARG A 150 14.45 14.20 5.65
N THR A 151 15.49 13.58 6.24
CA THR A 151 15.98 12.27 5.80
C THR A 151 14.89 11.23 5.96
N VAL A 152 14.20 11.21 7.11
CA VAL A 152 13.06 10.31 7.34
C VAL A 152 11.94 10.55 6.32
N TRP A 153 11.58 11.82 6.06
CA TRP A 153 10.52 12.15 5.11
C TRP A 153 10.85 11.74 3.67
N TYR A 154 12.06 12.05 3.18
CA TYR A 154 12.45 11.68 1.81
C TYR A 154 12.63 10.17 1.64
N THR A 155 13.12 9.46 2.65
CA THR A 155 13.16 8.00 2.66
C THR A 155 11.75 7.40 2.64
N GLY A 156 10.83 7.97 3.42
CA GLY A 156 9.44 7.54 3.42
C GLY A 156 8.77 7.71 2.05
N LEU A 157 8.93 8.89 1.42
CA LEU A 157 8.42 9.10 0.06
C LEU A 157 9.07 8.15 -0.96
N PHE A 158 10.36 7.86 -0.81
CA PHE A 158 11.05 6.88 -1.65
C PHE A 158 10.44 5.47 -1.53
N HIS A 159 10.14 4.99 -0.32
CA HIS A 159 9.52 3.68 -0.12
C HIS A 159 8.10 3.61 -0.69
N ALA A 160 7.27 4.62 -0.39
CA ALA A 160 5.90 4.73 -0.90
C ALA A 160 5.85 4.64 -2.43
N LEU A 161 6.71 5.37 -3.13
CA LEU A 161 6.72 5.40 -4.59
C LEU A 161 7.14 4.08 -5.26
N GLN A 162 7.62 3.07 -4.51
CA GLN A 162 7.98 1.77 -5.09
C GLN A 162 6.75 0.95 -5.47
N TYR A 163 5.69 0.95 -4.67
CA TYR A 163 4.58 0.00 -4.81
C TYR A 163 3.27 0.65 -5.27
N PRO A 164 2.30 -0.15 -5.78
CA PRO A 164 2.53 -1.42 -6.48
C PRO A 164 3.47 -1.24 -7.68
N ASN A 165 4.26 -2.25 -8.02
CA ASN A 165 5.29 -2.17 -9.06
C ASN A 165 4.71 -2.43 -10.47
N ASP A 166 5.27 -1.79 -11.50
CA ASP A 166 4.96 -2.10 -12.90
C ASP A 166 5.66 -3.41 -13.32
N PHE A 167 4.89 -4.46 -13.54
CA PHE A 167 5.36 -5.78 -13.98
C PHE A 167 5.32 -5.93 -15.51
N SER A 168 4.91 -4.88 -16.23
CA SER A 168 4.90 -4.90 -17.69
C SER A 168 6.26 -4.51 -18.26
N GLU A 169 6.69 -5.28 -19.25
CA GLU A 169 8.00 -5.16 -19.88
C GLU A 169 7.88 -4.57 -21.27
N PRO A 170 8.76 -3.65 -21.69
CA PRO A 170 8.67 -2.98 -22.98
C PRO A 170 8.92 -3.95 -24.16
N LEU A 171 8.01 -3.98 -25.13
CA LEU A 171 8.24 -4.60 -26.45
C LEU A 171 8.86 -3.64 -27.46
N THR A 172 8.83 -2.34 -27.14
CA THR A 172 9.29 -1.22 -27.97
C THR A 172 10.11 -0.25 -27.12
N ARG A 173 11.10 0.42 -27.70
CA ARG A 173 11.99 1.35 -26.94
C ARG A 173 11.25 2.53 -26.31
N ASP A 174 10.14 2.97 -26.92
CA ASP A 174 9.29 4.03 -26.38
C ASP A 174 8.28 3.52 -25.34
N ALA A 175 8.33 2.23 -25.01
CA ALA A 175 7.45 1.54 -24.06
C ALA A 175 5.95 1.68 -24.34
N THR A 176 5.56 2.05 -25.57
CA THR A 176 4.15 2.21 -25.96
C THR A 176 3.41 0.88 -26.03
N ARG A 177 4.12 -0.17 -26.45
CA ARG A 177 3.64 -1.55 -26.42
C ARG A 177 4.42 -2.35 -25.39
N LYS A 178 3.70 -3.04 -24.52
CA LYS A 178 4.24 -3.78 -23.39
C LYS A 178 3.77 -5.23 -23.40
N THR A 179 4.49 -6.08 -22.68
CA THR A 179 4.18 -7.50 -22.48
C THR A 179 4.26 -7.84 -21.00
N VAL A 180 3.49 -8.82 -20.55
CA VAL A 180 3.52 -9.28 -19.16
C VAL A 180 3.22 -10.77 -19.09
N TYR A 181 3.95 -11.50 -18.25
CA TYR A 181 3.55 -12.84 -17.85
C TYR A 181 2.54 -12.74 -16.70
N SER A 182 1.37 -13.35 -16.87
CA SER A 182 0.35 -13.42 -15.84
C SER A 182 0.36 -14.80 -15.21
N GLY A 183 0.66 -14.88 -13.91
CA GLY A 183 0.59 -16.14 -13.16
C GLY A 183 -0.85 -16.67 -13.03
N TYR A 184 -1.85 -15.80 -13.12
CA TYR A 184 -3.26 -16.20 -13.04
C TYR A 184 -3.73 -17.01 -14.25
N THR A 185 -3.24 -16.64 -15.45
CA THR A 185 -3.55 -17.36 -16.70
C THR A 185 -2.45 -18.31 -17.13
N ASP A 186 -1.32 -18.30 -16.42
CA ASP A 186 -0.08 -19.00 -16.77
C ASP A 186 0.35 -18.75 -18.23
N SER A 187 0.22 -17.49 -18.68
CA SER A 187 0.47 -17.11 -20.08
C SER A 187 0.91 -15.65 -20.23
N VAL A 188 1.47 -15.33 -21.40
CA VAL A 188 1.98 -14.00 -21.74
C VAL A 188 0.90 -13.18 -22.44
N HIS A 189 0.72 -11.94 -21.99
CA HIS A 189 -0.24 -10.96 -22.53
C HIS A 189 0.48 -9.73 -23.06
N THR A 190 -0.13 -9.02 -23.99
CA THR A 190 0.39 -7.75 -24.51
C THR A 190 -0.66 -6.65 -24.45
N SER A 191 -0.25 -5.44 -24.10
CA SER A 191 -1.10 -4.26 -23.94
C SER A 191 -0.35 -3.00 -24.37
N ASN A 192 -1.09 -1.89 -24.49
CA ASN A 192 -0.51 -0.54 -24.62
C ASN A 192 -0.57 0.22 -23.29
N ASP A 193 -0.55 -0.50 -22.18
CA ASP A 193 -0.72 0.03 -20.83
C ASP A 193 0.15 -0.76 -19.86
N SER A 194 0.52 -0.12 -18.76
CA SER A 194 1.23 -0.77 -17.65
C SER A 194 0.36 -1.79 -16.93
N TYR A 195 0.99 -2.80 -16.33
CA TYR A 195 0.32 -3.80 -15.50
C TYR A 195 0.98 -3.88 -14.14
N TYR A 196 0.22 -3.57 -13.09
CA TYR A 196 0.71 -3.45 -11.73
C TYR A 196 0.47 -4.71 -10.89
N GLN A 197 1.45 -5.05 -10.05
CA GLN A 197 1.49 -6.19 -9.13
C GLN A 197 2.16 -5.81 -7.81
N SER A 198 2.33 -6.77 -6.90
CA SER A 198 2.76 -6.55 -5.50
C SER A 198 1.70 -5.76 -4.74
N TRP A 199 0.51 -6.33 -4.67
CA TRP A 199 -0.64 -5.73 -3.99
C TRP A 199 -0.70 -6.25 -2.56
N SER A 200 -0.40 -5.43 -1.56
CA SER A 200 -0.65 -5.75 -0.14
C SER A 200 -1.83 -4.91 0.35
N ILE A 201 -3.02 -5.22 -0.18
CA ILE A 201 -4.13 -4.26 -0.12
C ILE A 201 -4.62 -4.08 1.30
N TRP A 202 -4.60 -5.14 2.12
CA TRP A 202 -4.93 -5.01 3.55
C TRP A 202 -4.09 -3.92 4.19
N ASP A 203 -2.82 -3.71 3.83
CA ASP A 203 -1.98 -2.62 4.35
C ASP A 203 -2.26 -1.28 3.64
N THR A 204 -2.10 -1.26 2.32
CA THR A 204 -1.89 -0.05 1.52
C THR A 204 -3.16 0.76 1.27
N TYR A 205 -4.35 0.19 1.52
CA TYR A 205 -5.60 0.94 1.35
C TYR A 205 -5.71 2.13 2.31
N ARG A 206 -5.04 2.05 3.47
CA ARG A 206 -5.17 3.03 4.56
C ARG A 206 -4.60 4.39 4.18
N ALA A 207 -3.34 4.44 3.75
CA ALA A 207 -2.68 5.70 3.42
C ALA A 207 -2.00 5.69 2.05
N GLU A 208 -1.36 4.58 1.67
CA GLU A 208 -0.48 4.61 0.50
C GLU A 208 -1.21 4.90 -0.82
N HIS A 209 -2.37 4.30 -1.06
CA HIS A 209 -3.13 4.63 -2.27
C HIS A 209 -3.56 6.11 -2.33
N SER A 210 -3.85 6.73 -1.18
CA SER A 210 -4.11 8.17 -1.09
C SER A 210 -2.86 9.00 -1.38
N LEU A 211 -1.68 8.55 -1.00
CA LEU A 211 -0.40 9.22 -1.27
C LEU A 211 -0.12 9.23 -2.78
N LEU A 212 -0.31 8.08 -3.45
CA LEU A 212 -0.09 7.94 -4.88
C LEU A 212 -0.94 8.89 -5.71
N THR A 213 -2.17 9.22 -5.26
CA THR A 213 -2.99 10.24 -5.96
C THR A 213 -2.37 11.63 -5.99
N LEU A 214 -1.48 11.96 -5.03
CA LEU A 214 -0.81 13.24 -4.94
C LEU A 214 0.57 13.23 -5.60
N PHE A 215 1.32 12.13 -5.49
CA PHE A 215 2.74 12.08 -5.88
C PHE A 215 3.04 11.24 -7.12
N ALA A 216 2.13 10.35 -7.54
CA ALA A 216 2.26 9.59 -8.78
C ALA A 216 0.89 9.36 -9.48
N PRO A 217 0.10 10.43 -9.69
CA PRO A 217 -1.26 10.34 -10.22
C PRO A 217 -1.33 9.66 -11.60
N GLU A 218 -0.27 9.74 -12.40
CA GLU A 218 -0.18 9.12 -13.72
C GLU A 218 -0.28 7.59 -13.68
N ARG A 219 -0.01 6.96 -12.53
CA ARG A 219 -0.05 5.51 -12.36
C ARG A 219 -1.43 4.98 -11.97
N VAL A 220 -2.23 5.80 -11.28
CA VAL A 220 -3.45 5.36 -10.56
C VAL A 220 -4.49 4.74 -11.50
N ASN A 221 -4.75 5.33 -12.66
CA ASN A 221 -5.72 4.75 -13.60
C ASN A 221 -5.22 3.41 -14.19
N SER A 222 -3.92 3.26 -14.46
CA SER A 222 -3.34 1.99 -14.92
C SER A 222 -3.36 0.93 -13.82
N MET A 223 -3.15 1.33 -12.56
CA MET A 223 -3.35 0.48 -11.39
C MET A 223 -4.79 -0.06 -11.33
N MET A 224 -5.80 0.79 -11.50
CA MET A 224 -7.21 0.38 -11.51
C MET A 224 -7.51 -0.60 -12.66
N ARG A 225 -7.00 -0.31 -13.87
CA ARG A 225 -7.14 -1.23 -15.02
C ARG A 225 -6.39 -2.55 -14.81
N SER A 226 -5.31 -2.56 -14.03
CA SER A 226 -4.60 -3.80 -13.66
C SER A 226 -5.43 -4.67 -12.73
N LEU A 227 -6.10 -4.09 -11.74
CA LEU A 227 -7.06 -4.80 -10.88
C LEU A 227 -8.22 -5.38 -11.67
N LEU A 228 -8.79 -4.62 -12.61
CA LEU A 228 -9.84 -5.13 -13.51
C LEU A 228 -9.33 -6.26 -14.42
N ARG A 229 -8.07 -6.19 -14.86
CA ARG A 229 -7.46 -7.28 -15.62
C ARG A 229 -7.33 -8.55 -14.78
N ILE A 230 -6.97 -8.44 -13.50
CA ILE A 230 -6.94 -9.59 -12.59
C ILE A 230 -8.34 -10.19 -12.48
N TYR A 231 -9.37 -9.37 -12.25
CA TYR A 231 -10.77 -9.81 -12.23
C TYR A 231 -11.19 -10.52 -13.53
N GLU A 232 -10.77 -10.04 -14.70
CA GLU A 232 -11.04 -10.73 -15.98
C GLU A 232 -10.41 -12.13 -16.07
N TRP A 233 -9.22 -12.31 -15.48
CA TRP A 233 -8.50 -13.58 -15.52
C TRP A 233 -9.00 -14.59 -14.50
N THR A 234 -9.36 -14.14 -13.30
CA THR A 234 -9.68 -15.02 -12.16
C THR A 234 -11.17 -15.06 -11.84
N GLY A 235 -11.90 -14.03 -12.25
CA GLY A 235 -13.25 -13.75 -11.77
C GLY A 235 -13.30 -13.11 -10.38
N TRP A 236 -12.18 -12.78 -9.74
CA TRP A 236 -12.14 -12.15 -8.41
C TRP A 236 -11.10 -11.03 -8.37
N LEU A 237 -11.35 -9.99 -7.59
CA LEU A 237 -10.32 -9.00 -7.29
C LEU A 237 -9.36 -9.57 -6.24
N PRO A 238 -8.07 -9.21 -6.28
CA PRO A 238 -7.09 -9.72 -5.35
C PRO A 238 -7.25 -9.11 -3.95
N MET A 239 -6.76 -9.81 -2.92
CA MET A 239 -6.58 -9.31 -1.55
C MET A 239 -5.10 -9.00 -1.32
N TRP A 240 -4.27 -10.04 -1.46
CA TRP A 240 -2.82 -9.91 -1.43
C TRP A 240 -2.22 -10.68 -2.61
N ALA A 241 -1.73 -9.95 -3.61
CA ALA A 241 -1.24 -10.54 -4.86
C ALA A 241 0.24 -10.30 -5.08
N ASN A 242 0.96 -11.40 -5.30
CA ASN A 242 2.35 -11.45 -5.73
C ASN A 242 2.48 -12.49 -6.84
N ILE A 243 2.52 -12.06 -8.11
CA ILE A 243 2.34 -12.89 -9.33
C ILE A 243 0.93 -13.51 -9.46
N VAL A 244 0.38 -14.02 -8.36
CA VAL A 244 -0.98 -14.54 -8.19
C VAL A 244 -1.50 -14.17 -6.80
N GLU A 245 -2.78 -14.46 -6.54
CA GLU A 245 -3.41 -14.31 -5.23
C GLU A 245 -2.79 -15.25 -4.20
N THR A 246 -2.61 -14.76 -2.97
CA THR A 246 -1.99 -15.50 -1.85
C THR A 246 -2.93 -15.70 -0.66
N ASN A 247 -4.08 -15.01 -0.59
CA ASN A 247 -5.02 -15.01 0.54
C ASN A 247 -4.36 -14.59 1.87
N ILE A 248 -3.31 -13.78 1.84
CA ILE A 248 -2.68 -13.31 3.08
C ILE A 248 -3.50 -12.13 3.63
N MET A 249 -3.64 -12.08 4.96
CA MET A 249 -4.52 -11.16 5.71
C MET A 249 -6.01 -11.37 5.40
N ILE A 250 -6.83 -10.37 5.74
CA ILE A 250 -8.29 -10.46 5.74
C ILE A 250 -8.92 -9.30 4.95
N GLY A 251 -10.21 -9.37 4.66
CA GLY A 251 -10.92 -8.25 4.02
C GLY A 251 -10.62 -8.13 2.54
N THR A 252 -11.56 -7.56 1.77
CA THR A 252 -11.30 -7.37 0.34
C THR A 252 -10.50 -6.11 0.08
N HIS A 253 -10.81 -4.99 0.76
CA HIS A 253 -10.11 -3.69 0.78
C HIS A 253 -9.81 -3.01 -0.57
N VAL A 254 -9.73 -3.75 -1.68
CA VAL A 254 -9.71 -3.30 -3.07
C VAL A 254 -10.95 -2.48 -3.41
N ASP A 255 -12.04 -2.72 -2.68
CA ASP A 255 -13.25 -1.90 -2.72
C ASP A 255 -12.92 -0.45 -2.32
N ALA A 256 -12.11 -0.26 -1.27
CA ALA A 256 -11.62 1.04 -0.81
C ALA A 256 -10.60 1.64 -1.77
N VAL A 257 -9.77 0.83 -2.44
CA VAL A 257 -8.84 1.32 -3.47
C VAL A 257 -9.61 1.91 -4.67
N PHE A 258 -10.67 1.25 -5.15
CA PHE A 258 -11.53 1.81 -6.19
C PHE A 258 -12.29 3.05 -5.71
N ALA A 259 -12.86 3.03 -4.50
CA ALA A 259 -13.53 4.19 -3.92
C ALA A 259 -12.58 5.40 -3.80
N ASN A 260 -11.36 5.17 -3.31
CA ASN A 260 -10.31 6.18 -3.17
C ASN A 260 -10.02 6.89 -4.50
N ALA A 261 -9.84 6.11 -5.58
CA ALA A 261 -9.61 6.61 -6.92
C ALA A 261 -10.81 7.42 -7.44
N LEU A 262 -12.03 6.88 -7.31
CA LEU A 262 -13.25 7.51 -7.82
C LEU A 262 -13.57 8.85 -7.16
N GLU A 263 -13.46 8.91 -5.82
CA GLU A 263 -13.68 10.13 -5.04
C GLU A 263 -12.65 11.22 -5.35
N ARG A 264 -11.43 10.82 -5.75
CA ARG A 264 -10.36 11.74 -6.15
C ARG A 264 -10.34 12.01 -7.66
N GLY A 265 -11.39 11.60 -8.37
CA GLY A 265 -11.61 11.94 -9.78
C GLY A 265 -10.91 11.03 -10.79
N PHE A 266 -10.19 10.00 -10.36
CA PHE A 266 -9.57 9.01 -11.24
C PHE A 266 -10.65 8.07 -11.78
N ARG A 267 -10.99 8.23 -13.06
CA ARG A 267 -12.17 7.58 -13.68
C ARG A 267 -11.86 6.93 -15.02
N SER A 268 -10.59 6.83 -15.40
CA SER A 268 -10.16 6.38 -16.73
C SER A 268 -10.08 4.85 -16.81
N PHE A 269 -11.12 4.18 -16.33
CA PHE A 269 -11.28 2.73 -16.34
C PHE A 269 -12.77 2.39 -16.43
N ASN A 270 -13.10 1.13 -16.64
CA ASN A 270 -14.49 0.71 -16.78
C ASN A 270 -15.17 0.64 -15.40
N ILE A 271 -15.85 1.72 -15.00
CA ILE A 271 -16.54 1.84 -13.71
C ILE A 271 -17.62 0.75 -13.55
N SER A 272 -18.36 0.41 -14.61
CA SER A 272 -19.37 -0.65 -14.55
C SER A 272 -18.74 -2.02 -14.27
N GLN A 273 -17.58 -2.30 -14.87
CA GLN A 273 -16.83 -3.54 -14.59
C GLN A 273 -16.21 -3.54 -13.20
N ALA A 274 -15.71 -2.39 -12.73
CA ALA A 274 -15.24 -2.23 -11.36
C ALA A 274 -16.36 -2.54 -10.35
N TRP A 275 -17.57 -2.01 -10.61
CA TRP A 275 -18.72 -2.32 -9.78
C TRP A 275 -19.12 -3.80 -9.86
N GLU A 276 -19.17 -4.42 -11.04
CA GLU A 276 -19.45 -5.86 -11.15
C GLU A 276 -18.48 -6.70 -10.29
N ALA A 277 -17.20 -6.36 -10.31
CA ALA A 277 -16.16 -7.04 -9.55
C ALA A 277 -16.31 -6.82 -8.02
N VAL A 278 -16.45 -5.57 -7.58
CA VAL A 278 -16.67 -5.19 -6.17
C VAL A 278 -17.98 -5.78 -5.63
N LYS A 279 -19.04 -5.77 -6.43
CA LYS A 279 -20.33 -6.38 -6.10
C LYS A 279 -20.19 -7.88 -5.88
N LYS A 280 -19.36 -8.56 -6.68
CA LYS A 280 -19.10 -9.99 -6.48
C LYS A 280 -18.40 -10.24 -5.14
N ASN A 281 -17.35 -9.50 -4.82
CA ASN A 281 -16.68 -9.55 -3.51
C ASN A 281 -17.67 -9.34 -2.34
N ALA A 282 -18.56 -8.36 -2.49
CA ALA A 282 -19.49 -7.97 -1.44
C ALA A 282 -20.68 -8.93 -1.24
N PHE A 283 -21.05 -9.76 -2.22
CA PHE A 283 -22.29 -10.54 -2.18
C PHE A 283 -22.16 -12.03 -2.51
N THR A 284 -21.00 -12.49 -2.98
CA THR A 284 -20.78 -13.91 -3.30
C THR A 284 -19.82 -14.51 -2.27
N PRO A 285 -20.28 -15.43 -1.40
CA PRO A 285 -19.38 -16.13 -0.49
C PRO A 285 -18.28 -16.90 -1.22
N PRO A 286 -17.09 -17.06 -0.61
CA PRO A 286 -16.00 -17.83 -1.19
C PRO A 286 -16.36 -19.32 -1.32
N VAL A 287 -15.54 -20.06 -2.06
CA VAL A 287 -15.76 -21.49 -2.27
C VAL A 287 -15.61 -22.23 -0.94
N ASN A 288 -16.51 -23.16 -0.63
CA ASN A 288 -16.48 -23.93 0.63
C ASN A 288 -16.47 -23.03 1.89
N ASP A 289 -17.07 -21.85 1.83
CA ASP A 289 -17.07 -20.86 2.91
C ASP A 289 -17.39 -21.47 4.28
N THR A 290 -18.43 -22.30 4.39
CA THR A 290 -18.86 -22.91 5.67
C THR A 290 -18.06 -24.14 6.11
N ALA A 291 -17.11 -24.60 5.29
CA ALA A 291 -16.30 -25.79 5.54
C ALA A 291 -14.83 -25.49 5.82
N LEU A 292 -14.38 -24.25 5.59
CA LEU A 292 -13.00 -23.80 5.81
C LEU A 292 -12.97 -22.72 6.89
N LEU A 293 -11.94 -22.75 7.72
CA LEU A 293 -11.72 -21.71 8.73
C LEU A 293 -11.09 -20.45 8.12
N TYR A 294 -10.33 -20.61 7.03
CA TYR A 294 -9.53 -19.55 6.39
C TYR A 294 -8.58 -18.89 7.39
N TYR A 295 -7.60 -19.67 7.84
CA TYR A 295 -6.50 -19.10 8.60
C TYR A 295 -5.58 -18.30 7.67
N ASP A 296 -5.01 -17.22 8.19
CA ASP A 296 -3.96 -16.50 7.48
C ASP A 296 -2.83 -17.46 7.01
N ARG A 297 -2.44 -17.29 5.74
CA ARG A 297 -1.44 -18.12 5.04
C ARG A 297 -1.77 -19.62 5.03
N GLU A 298 -3.05 -20.01 5.17
CA GLU A 298 -3.46 -21.41 5.05
C GLU A 298 -3.15 -21.95 3.64
N PRO A 299 -2.34 -23.02 3.51
CA PRO A 299 -1.89 -23.46 2.22
C PRO A 299 -3.01 -24.19 1.46
N TYR A 300 -2.98 -24.05 0.14
CA TYR A 300 -3.89 -24.75 -0.78
C TYR A 300 -5.38 -24.41 -0.61
N THR A 301 -5.69 -23.21 -0.17
CA THR A 301 -7.07 -22.68 -0.07
C THR A 301 -7.56 -22.10 -1.41
N PRO A 302 -8.87 -22.14 -1.69
CA PRO A 302 -9.47 -21.40 -2.81
C PRO A 302 -9.48 -19.88 -2.52
N ASP A 303 -9.96 -19.04 -3.45
CA ASP A 303 -10.06 -17.58 -3.21
C ASP A 303 -10.81 -17.29 -1.91
N GLU A 304 -10.14 -16.62 -0.97
CA GLU A 304 -10.68 -16.33 0.36
C GLU A 304 -11.70 -15.20 0.33
N VAL A 305 -11.38 -14.13 -0.40
CA VAL A 305 -12.24 -12.95 -0.61
C VAL A 305 -12.80 -12.43 0.72
N ARG A 306 -14.07 -12.70 1.01
CA ARG A 306 -14.69 -12.42 2.30
C ARG A 306 -15.09 -13.74 2.99
N ALA A 307 -14.13 -14.42 3.61
CA ALA A 307 -14.43 -15.61 4.41
C ALA A 307 -15.43 -15.31 5.54
N GLY A 308 -16.40 -16.19 5.72
CA GLY A 308 -17.53 -16.01 6.62
C GLY A 308 -18.67 -15.17 6.03
N LEU A 309 -18.59 -14.76 4.76
CA LEU A 309 -19.63 -13.96 4.12
C LEU A 309 -21.00 -14.67 4.15
N THR A 310 -21.04 -16.01 4.09
CA THR A 310 -22.30 -16.77 4.20
C THR A 310 -23.07 -16.42 5.48
N HIS A 311 -22.37 -16.33 6.62
CA HIS A 311 -23.01 -15.98 7.88
C HIS A 311 -23.18 -14.46 8.02
N TYR A 312 -22.20 -13.67 7.56
CA TYR A 312 -22.26 -12.21 7.60
C TYR A 312 -23.46 -11.65 6.83
N LEU A 313 -23.82 -12.22 5.68
CA LEU A 313 -24.98 -11.79 4.89
C LEU A 313 -26.32 -11.93 5.62
N ASP A 314 -26.45 -12.93 6.48
CA ASP A 314 -27.69 -13.26 7.18
C ASP A 314 -27.74 -12.65 8.59
N HIS A 315 -26.61 -12.66 9.31
CA HIS A 315 -26.55 -12.30 10.73
C HIS A 315 -25.80 -10.98 11.00
N GLY A 316 -25.03 -10.48 10.03
CA GLY A 316 -24.26 -9.23 10.12
C GLY A 316 -22.93 -9.33 10.86
N TYR A 317 -22.41 -10.53 11.13
CA TYR A 317 -21.07 -10.73 11.70
C TYR A 317 -20.52 -12.09 11.30
N VAL A 318 -19.19 -12.21 11.31
CA VAL A 318 -18.47 -13.48 11.13
C VAL A 318 -18.27 -14.16 12.49
N PRO A 319 -18.68 -15.42 12.67
CA PRO A 319 -18.59 -16.08 13.96
C PRO A 319 -17.24 -16.80 14.20
N ASN A 320 -16.74 -16.68 15.43
CA ASN A 320 -15.41 -17.13 15.87
C ASN A 320 -15.24 -18.66 15.91
N ASP A 321 -16.30 -19.40 16.18
CA ASP A 321 -16.29 -20.87 16.23
C ASP A 321 -16.36 -21.53 14.84
N ARG A 322 -16.26 -20.74 13.77
CA ARG A 322 -16.45 -21.17 12.38
C ARG A 322 -15.45 -20.59 11.38
N TRP A 323 -14.91 -19.39 11.64
CA TRP A 323 -13.89 -18.75 10.81
C TRP A 323 -12.84 -18.09 11.70
N ALA A 324 -11.59 -18.08 11.24
CA ALA A 324 -10.50 -17.38 11.92
C ALA A 324 -10.70 -15.86 11.83
N GLU A 325 -10.12 -15.13 12.80
CA GLU A 325 -10.02 -13.66 12.75
C GLU A 325 -11.38 -12.94 12.60
N SER A 326 -12.41 -13.54 13.21
CA SER A 326 -13.81 -13.25 12.91
C SER A 326 -14.28 -11.85 13.31
N ALA A 327 -13.73 -11.27 14.38
CA ALA A 327 -14.08 -9.91 14.81
C ALA A 327 -13.42 -8.88 13.90
N SER A 328 -12.12 -9.02 13.61
CA SER A 328 -11.41 -8.19 12.63
C SER A 328 -12.09 -8.21 11.27
N ARG A 329 -12.43 -9.39 10.75
CA ARG A 329 -13.21 -9.55 9.49
C ARG A 329 -14.56 -8.83 9.55
N THR A 330 -15.26 -8.89 10.67
CA THR A 330 -16.56 -8.21 10.80
C THR A 330 -16.43 -6.69 10.69
N LEU A 331 -15.38 -6.12 11.28
CA LEU A 331 -15.10 -4.68 11.23
C LEU A 331 -14.60 -4.26 9.84
N ASP A 332 -13.67 -5.01 9.28
CA ASP A 332 -13.15 -4.78 7.93
C ASP A 332 -14.26 -4.88 6.88
N TYR A 333 -15.16 -5.87 6.98
CA TYR A 333 -16.29 -5.98 6.05
C TYR A 333 -17.29 -4.83 6.20
N ALA A 334 -17.46 -4.27 7.40
CA ALA A 334 -18.30 -3.11 7.59
C ALA A 334 -17.71 -1.88 6.88
N PHE A 335 -16.38 -1.69 6.93
CA PHE A 335 -15.70 -0.66 6.16
C PHE A 335 -15.72 -0.95 4.65
N ASP A 336 -15.42 -2.18 4.23
CA ASP A 336 -15.48 -2.61 2.83
C ASP A 336 -16.88 -2.43 2.23
N ASP A 337 -17.95 -2.58 3.03
CA ASP A 337 -19.32 -2.30 2.60
C ASP A 337 -19.56 -0.80 2.37
N TYR A 338 -18.99 0.06 3.20
CA TYR A 338 -19.02 1.50 2.97
C TYR A 338 -18.29 1.85 1.67
N ALA A 339 -17.09 1.30 1.47
CA ALA A 339 -16.31 1.53 0.25
C ALA A 339 -17.02 0.98 -1.01
N ALA A 340 -17.56 -0.24 -0.94
CA ALA A 340 -18.33 -0.83 -2.03
C ALA A 340 -19.59 0.00 -2.36
N ALA A 341 -20.22 0.64 -1.36
CA ALA A 341 -21.34 1.54 -1.61
C ALA A 341 -20.93 2.79 -2.41
N VAL A 342 -19.73 3.34 -2.19
CA VAL A 342 -19.18 4.44 -3.00
C VAL A 342 -19.05 3.99 -4.46
N VAL A 343 -18.44 2.82 -4.70
CA VAL A 343 -18.29 2.29 -6.07
C VAL A 343 -19.66 2.04 -6.73
N ALA A 344 -20.63 1.50 -5.98
CA ALA A 344 -22.00 1.29 -6.45
C ALA A 344 -22.69 2.59 -6.87
N GLU A 345 -22.48 3.67 -6.10
CA GLU A 345 -23.03 4.99 -6.37
C GLU A 345 -22.48 5.56 -7.68
N TYR A 346 -21.16 5.49 -7.89
CA TYR A 346 -20.52 5.88 -9.14
C TYR A 346 -20.99 5.05 -10.35
N ALA A 347 -21.37 3.79 -10.13
CA ALA A 347 -21.94 2.92 -11.17
C ALA A 347 -23.46 3.09 -11.36
N GLY A 348 -24.14 3.88 -10.53
CA GLY A 348 -25.59 4.12 -10.59
C GLY A 348 -26.46 2.99 -10.02
N ASP A 349 -25.92 2.06 -9.23
CA ASP A 349 -26.70 0.99 -8.56
C ASP A 349 -27.23 1.47 -7.20
N GLU A 350 -28.28 2.29 -7.22
CA GLU A 350 -28.87 2.86 -6.00
C GLU A 350 -29.36 1.81 -5.00
N ILE A 351 -29.81 0.64 -5.48
CA ILE A 351 -30.32 -0.44 -4.62
C ILE A 351 -29.18 -1.03 -3.82
N ALA A 352 -28.09 -1.39 -4.49
CA ALA A 352 -26.91 -1.92 -3.82
C ALA A 352 -26.27 -0.86 -2.91
N THR A 353 -26.21 0.40 -3.35
CA THR A 353 -25.71 1.53 -2.53
C THR A 353 -26.43 1.58 -1.19
N LYS A 354 -27.77 1.65 -1.18
CA LYS A 354 -28.57 1.69 0.06
C LYS A 354 -28.37 0.45 0.92
N LYS A 355 -28.30 -0.74 0.32
CA LYS A 355 -28.08 -2.00 1.03
C LYS A 355 -26.70 -2.03 1.70
N LEU A 356 -25.66 -1.60 0.99
CA LEU A 356 -24.29 -1.61 1.47
C LEU A 356 -24.06 -0.53 2.53
N ARG A 357 -24.59 0.69 2.38
CA ARG A 357 -24.59 1.71 3.45
C ARG A 357 -25.31 1.24 4.71
N HIS A 358 -26.36 0.43 4.59
CA HIS A 358 -26.98 -0.19 5.76
C HIS A 358 -26.09 -1.28 6.37
N ARG A 359 -25.47 -2.12 5.54
CA ARG A 359 -24.59 -3.21 5.99
C ARG A 359 -23.26 -2.71 6.57
N SER A 360 -22.79 -1.53 6.16
CA SER A 360 -21.60 -0.88 6.75
C SER A 360 -21.78 -0.48 8.22
N GLN A 361 -23.01 -0.58 8.76
CA GLN A 361 -23.34 -0.40 10.16
C GLN A 361 -23.23 -1.71 10.97
N ASN A 362 -22.76 -2.79 10.35
CA ASN A 362 -22.63 -4.09 11.02
C ASN A 362 -21.58 -4.13 12.13
N TYR A 363 -20.70 -3.14 12.25
CA TYR A 363 -19.81 -3.00 13.41
C TYR A 363 -20.60 -2.97 14.74
N HIS A 364 -21.84 -2.46 14.75
CA HIS A 364 -22.74 -2.52 15.91
C HIS A 364 -23.07 -3.95 16.37
N LYS A 365 -22.96 -4.95 15.49
CA LYS A 365 -23.33 -6.35 15.79
C LYS A 365 -22.39 -6.99 16.79
N ILE A 366 -21.16 -6.52 16.91
CA ILE A 366 -20.13 -7.11 17.77
C ILE A 366 -19.69 -6.17 18.89
N PHE A 367 -20.34 -5.02 19.08
CA PHE A 367 -20.08 -4.19 20.24
C PHE A 367 -20.73 -4.77 21.50
N ASN A 368 -19.90 -5.15 22.47
CA ASN A 368 -20.37 -5.67 23.75
C ASN A 368 -20.51 -4.52 24.76
N THR A 369 -21.75 -4.07 24.96
CA THR A 369 -22.07 -2.96 25.89
C THR A 369 -21.70 -3.23 27.35
N LYS A 370 -21.45 -4.49 27.75
CA LYS A 370 -20.99 -4.82 29.10
C LYS A 370 -19.51 -4.56 29.32
N THR A 371 -18.70 -4.76 28.28
CA THR A 371 -17.24 -4.57 28.33
C THR A 371 -16.82 -3.22 27.76
N GLY A 372 -17.64 -2.63 26.90
CA GLY A 372 -17.32 -1.39 26.18
C GLY A 372 -16.30 -1.60 25.06
N PHE A 373 -16.17 -2.83 24.56
CA PHE A 373 -15.28 -3.20 23.45
C PHE A 373 -16.07 -3.87 22.32
N MET A 374 -15.47 -3.86 21.13
CA MET A 374 -15.81 -4.86 20.13
C MET A 374 -15.36 -6.23 20.62
N GLU A 375 -16.17 -7.27 20.42
CA GLU A 375 -15.86 -8.61 20.89
C GLU A 375 -16.41 -9.66 19.92
N ALA A 376 -15.62 -10.68 19.63
CA ALA A 376 -16.03 -11.76 18.76
C ALA A 376 -17.25 -12.50 19.31
N LYS A 377 -18.09 -13.02 18.40
CA LYS A 377 -19.26 -13.85 18.73
C LYS A 377 -19.14 -15.22 18.10
N ASN A 378 -19.67 -16.24 18.76
CA ASN A 378 -19.90 -17.55 18.15
C ASN A 378 -21.19 -17.53 17.32
N ALA A 379 -21.39 -18.54 16.48
CA ALA A 379 -22.56 -18.64 15.60
C ALA A 379 -23.90 -18.66 16.35
N ASN A 380 -23.91 -19.11 17.62
CA ASN A 380 -25.09 -19.09 18.48
C ASN A 380 -25.35 -17.72 19.14
N GLY A 381 -24.53 -16.70 18.84
CA GLY A 381 -24.62 -15.35 19.37
C GLY A 381 -23.99 -15.12 20.74
N THR A 382 -23.38 -16.13 21.37
CA THR A 382 -22.62 -15.92 22.62
C THR A 382 -21.30 -15.24 22.33
N TRP A 383 -20.85 -14.38 23.26
CA TRP A 383 -19.53 -13.76 23.18
C TRP A 383 -18.43 -14.82 23.31
N ALA A 384 -17.37 -14.69 22.51
CA ALA A 384 -16.24 -15.61 22.48
C ALA A 384 -15.12 -15.23 23.46
N GLY A 385 -15.14 -14.00 23.98
CA GLY A 385 -14.09 -13.45 24.86
C GLY A 385 -13.24 -12.40 24.15
N SER A 386 -12.57 -11.56 24.94
CA SER A 386 -11.75 -10.42 24.48
C SER A 386 -10.49 -10.82 23.71
N GLU A 387 -10.00 -12.05 23.86
CA GLU A 387 -8.76 -12.52 23.21
C GLU A 387 -9.01 -13.23 21.87
N GLN A 388 -10.24 -13.20 21.35
CA GLN A 388 -10.67 -14.02 20.22
C GLN A 388 -11.03 -13.18 19.00
N GLY A 389 -10.70 -13.69 17.82
CA GLY A 389 -11.17 -13.16 16.54
C GLY A 389 -10.38 -11.97 15.99
N TRP A 390 -9.15 -11.75 16.43
CA TRP A 390 -8.30 -10.63 15.99
C TRP A 390 -7.21 -11.04 14.99
N THR A 391 -6.96 -10.20 13.99
CA THR A 391 -5.80 -10.24 13.07
C THR A 391 -4.74 -9.26 13.57
N GLU A 392 -3.52 -9.71 13.84
CA GLU A 392 -2.37 -8.86 14.19
C GLU A 392 -2.67 -7.69 15.16
N GLY A 393 -3.49 -7.97 16.17
CA GLY A 393 -3.94 -6.97 17.14
C GLY A 393 -4.85 -7.56 18.19
N ASP A 394 -5.54 -6.69 18.93
CA ASP A 394 -6.45 -7.06 20.02
C ASP A 394 -7.74 -6.21 20.01
N ASP A 395 -8.56 -6.38 21.05
CA ASP A 395 -9.81 -5.65 21.22
C ASP A 395 -9.61 -4.14 21.42
N TRP A 396 -8.47 -3.72 21.98
CA TRP A 396 -8.12 -2.31 22.13
C TRP A 396 -7.83 -1.64 20.80
N VAL A 397 -7.08 -2.30 19.91
CA VAL A 397 -6.79 -1.77 18.58
C VAL A 397 -8.07 -1.76 17.73
N TYR A 398 -8.78 -2.89 17.66
CA TYR A 398 -9.91 -3.05 16.75
C TYR A 398 -11.19 -2.36 17.19
N THR A 399 -11.36 -2.00 18.47
CA THR A 399 -12.55 -1.23 18.89
C THR A 399 -12.68 0.12 18.17
N PHE A 400 -11.55 0.66 17.69
CA PHE A 400 -11.50 1.91 16.95
C PHE A 400 -11.50 1.74 15.42
N ASN A 401 -11.58 0.50 14.91
CA ASN A 401 -11.63 0.21 13.47
C ASN A 401 -13.03 0.46 12.87
N VAL A 402 -13.47 1.71 12.95
CA VAL A 402 -14.74 2.24 12.39
C VAL A 402 -14.43 3.55 11.66
N MET A 403 -13.49 3.49 10.72
CA MET A 403 -12.92 4.65 10.01
C MET A 403 -13.98 5.46 9.24
N HIS A 404 -15.01 4.79 8.71
CA HIS A 404 -16.07 5.42 7.93
C HIS A 404 -17.15 6.10 8.77
N ASP A 405 -17.16 5.90 10.09
CA ASP A 405 -18.27 6.34 10.95
C ASP A 405 -17.83 6.59 12.41
N ALA A 406 -16.85 7.48 12.58
CA ALA A 406 -16.33 7.85 13.91
C ALA A 406 -17.42 8.44 14.82
N GLU A 407 -18.39 9.18 14.26
CA GLU A 407 -19.55 9.68 15.00
C GLU A 407 -20.48 8.56 15.46
N GLY A 408 -20.80 7.58 14.60
CA GLY A 408 -21.59 6.41 14.98
C GLY A 408 -20.91 5.55 16.07
N LEU A 409 -19.59 5.39 16.00
CA LEU A 409 -18.81 4.79 17.09
C LEU A 409 -18.93 5.60 18.39
N ALA A 410 -18.86 6.93 18.31
CA ALA A 410 -19.02 7.80 19.46
C ALA A 410 -20.41 7.63 20.10
N GLU A 411 -21.47 7.65 19.29
CA GLU A 411 -22.85 7.44 19.74
C GLU A 411 -23.01 6.09 20.48
N MET A 412 -22.43 5.03 19.92
CA MET A 412 -22.48 3.68 20.49
C MET A 412 -21.79 3.59 21.87
N ILE A 413 -20.67 4.30 22.05
CA ILE A 413 -19.93 4.38 23.33
C ILE A 413 -20.58 5.36 24.32
N GLY A 414 -21.58 6.13 23.87
CA GLY A 414 -22.36 7.05 24.69
C GLY A 414 -21.91 8.51 24.60
N GLY A 415 -21.36 8.88 23.46
CA GLY A 415 -21.07 10.24 23.02
C GLY A 415 -19.57 10.53 22.84
N PRO A 416 -19.25 11.66 22.18
CA PRO A 416 -17.88 12.05 21.83
C PRO A 416 -16.95 12.17 23.03
N ALA A 417 -17.45 12.68 24.17
CA ALA A 417 -16.66 12.80 25.39
C ALA A 417 -16.27 11.44 25.98
N LYS A 418 -17.15 10.42 25.86
CA LYS A 418 -16.85 9.06 26.34
C LYS A 418 -15.90 8.34 25.40
N LEU A 419 -16.07 8.50 24.09
CA LEU A 419 -15.10 7.96 23.13
C LEU A 419 -13.72 8.61 23.30
N LYS A 420 -13.65 9.93 23.56
CA LYS A 420 -12.39 10.58 23.91
C LYS A 420 -11.75 9.98 25.16
N ALA A 421 -12.53 9.77 26.23
CA ALA A 421 -12.00 9.13 27.45
C ALA A 421 -11.49 7.71 27.18
N ARG A 422 -12.17 6.97 26.28
CA ARG A 422 -11.75 5.63 25.87
C ARG A 422 -10.46 5.63 25.05
N LEU A 423 -10.29 6.61 24.16
CA LEU A 423 -9.03 6.83 23.47
C LEU A 423 -7.93 7.23 24.47
N ASP A 424 -8.24 8.07 25.46
CA ASP A 424 -7.26 8.46 26.50
C ASP A 424 -6.77 7.21 27.26
N GLU A 425 -7.68 6.28 27.61
CA GLU A 425 -7.33 4.97 28.20
C GLU A 425 -6.44 4.14 27.28
N HIS A 426 -6.77 4.05 25.99
CA HIS A 426 -5.99 3.31 25.00
C HIS A 426 -4.53 3.78 24.93
N PHE A 427 -4.30 5.10 24.78
CA PHE A 427 -2.94 5.64 24.67
C PHE A 427 -2.20 5.64 26.02
N GLN A 428 -2.86 5.96 27.13
CA GLN A 428 -2.22 5.97 28.46
C GLN A 428 -1.90 4.56 28.96
N GLY A 429 -2.69 3.56 28.54
CA GLY A 429 -2.47 2.15 28.85
C GLY A 429 -1.38 1.49 27.99
N GLY A 430 -0.86 2.18 26.97
CA GLY A 430 0.13 1.62 26.05
C GLY A 430 -0.44 0.59 25.08
N HIS A 431 -1.73 0.71 24.73
CA HIS A 431 -2.44 -0.22 23.84
C HIS A 431 -2.31 0.13 22.36
N ASN A 432 -1.74 1.29 22.02
CA ASN A 432 -1.50 1.66 20.62
C ASN A 432 -0.25 0.94 20.11
N ASP A 433 -0.42 -0.01 19.21
CA ASP A 433 0.67 -0.66 18.51
C ASP A 433 0.89 0.00 17.14
N HIS A 434 1.82 0.96 17.08
CA HIS A 434 2.13 1.66 15.84
C HIS A 434 2.96 0.80 14.86
N THR A 435 3.49 -0.33 15.31
CA THR A 435 4.26 -1.24 14.46
C THR A 435 3.40 -1.99 13.45
N ASN A 436 2.07 -1.82 13.52
CA ASN A 436 1.08 -2.46 12.68
C ASN A 436 -0.06 -1.49 12.28
N GLU A 437 -0.65 -1.73 11.12
CA GLU A 437 -1.53 -0.84 10.39
C GLU A 437 -2.90 -0.53 11.03
N PRO A 438 -3.57 -1.47 11.73
CA PRO A 438 -4.87 -1.21 12.34
C PRO A 438 -4.87 -0.08 13.39
N SER A 439 -3.71 0.32 13.90
CA SER A 439 -3.57 1.44 14.84
C SER A 439 -3.36 2.80 14.16
N HIS A 440 -2.98 2.83 12.88
CA HIS A 440 -2.45 4.03 12.22
C HIS A 440 -3.43 5.22 12.19
N HIS A 441 -4.74 4.97 12.10
CA HIS A 441 -5.76 6.03 12.08
C HIS A 441 -6.22 6.47 13.48
N VAL A 442 -5.97 5.67 14.53
CA VAL A 442 -6.53 5.87 15.87
C VAL A 442 -6.16 7.24 16.48
N PRO A 443 -4.92 7.76 16.35
CA PRO A 443 -4.58 9.11 16.84
C PRO A 443 -5.42 10.23 16.21
N TYR A 444 -5.90 10.03 14.98
CA TYR A 444 -6.67 11.04 14.23
C TYR A 444 -8.15 11.05 14.60
N LEU A 445 -8.65 10.01 15.25
CA LEU A 445 -10.04 9.98 15.74
C LEU A 445 -10.33 11.11 16.73
N TYR A 446 -9.33 11.56 17.51
CA TYR A 446 -9.52 12.72 18.39
C TYR A 446 -9.90 13.98 17.61
N ALA A 447 -9.15 14.34 16.56
CA ALA A 447 -9.47 15.49 15.72
C ALA A 447 -10.81 15.32 14.99
N ALA A 448 -11.09 14.13 14.46
CA ALA A 448 -12.39 13.81 13.85
C ALA A 448 -13.57 13.93 14.82
N LEU A 449 -13.33 13.86 16.13
CA LEU A 449 -14.33 14.03 17.19
C LEU A 449 -14.32 15.43 17.83
N GLY A 450 -13.50 16.36 17.33
CA GLY A 450 -13.39 17.73 17.83
C GLY A 450 -12.47 17.90 19.03
N TYR A 451 -11.42 17.07 19.15
CA TYR A 451 -10.33 17.17 20.13
C TYR A 451 -8.95 17.24 19.46
N PRO A 452 -8.70 18.21 18.56
CA PRO A 452 -7.51 18.22 17.71
C PRO A 452 -6.18 18.29 18.48
N ALA A 453 -6.16 18.94 19.65
CA ALA A 453 -4.95 19.02 20.47
C ALA A 453 -4.39 17.64 20.88
N SER A 454 -5.25 16.63 21.06
CA SER A 454 -4.81 15.26 21.33
C SER A 454 -4.14 14.64 20.10
N THR A 455 -4.75 14.73 18.92
CA THR A 455 -4.15 14.26 17.65
C THR A 455 -2.79 14.93 17.42
N GLN A 456 -2.73 16.25 17.54
CA GLN A 456 -1.54 17.05 17.27
C GLN A 456 -0.33 16.63 18.14
N ASN A 457 -0.56 16.31 19.41
CA ASN A 457 0.49 15.81 20.29
C ASN A 457 0.86 14.36 19.98
N LEU A 458 -0.13 13.48 19.82
CA LEU A 458 0.09 12.05 19.67
C LEU A 458 0.81 11.71 18.37
N THR A 459 0.39 12.28 17.24
CA THR A 459 1.02 12.00 15.94
C THR A 459 2.48 12.46 15.91
N ARG A 460 2.80 13.58 16.57
CA ARG A 460 4.19 14.04 16.74
C ARG A 460 4.99 13.13 17.65
N ALA A 461 4.40 12.65 18.74
CA ALA A 461 5.09 11.74 19.67
C ALA A 461 5.39 10.40 19.00
N ILE A 462 4.43 9.83 18.27
CA ILE A 462 4.58 8.62 17.47
C ILE A 462 5.65 8.84 16.39
N ALA A 463 5.53 9.91 15.59
CA ALA A 463 6.52 10.22 14.55
C ALA A 463 7.95 10.35 15.09
N ALA A 464 8.14 10.86 16.31
CA ALA A 464 9.45 10.97 16.94
C ALA A 464 9.97 9.66 17.56
N THR A 465 9.08 8.75 17.94
CA THR A 465 9.43 7.49 18.62
C THR A 465 9.65 6.36 17.63
N ASP A 466 8.80 6.28 16.61
CA ASP A 466 8.69 5.14 15.70
C ASP A 466 9.46 5.31 14.39
N TYR A 467 10.00 6.52 14.15
CA TYR A 467 10.67 6.86 12.90
C TYR A 467 12.01 7.56 13.10
N ASN A 468 13.06 7.02 12.48
CA ASN A 468 14.38 7.64 12.42
C ASN A 468 15.12 7.23 11.13
N ALA A 469 16.31 7.77 10.90
CA ALA A 469 17.12 7.59 9.69
C ALA A 469 18.17 6.48 9.81
N THR A 470 18.09 5.63 10.84
CA THR A 470 18.97 4.46 10.98
C THR A 470 18.45 3.27 10.16
N SER A 471 19.23 2.19 10.08
CA SER A 471 18.80 0.94 9.44
C SER A 471 17.63 0.24 10.17
N ALA A 472 17.34 0.61 11.40
CA ALA A 472 16.18 0.15 12.18
C ALA A 472 15.17 1.30 12.36
N GLY A 473 15.09 2.18 11.36
CA GLY A 473 14.37 3.45 11.45
C GLY A 473 12.86 3.38 11.36
N LEU A 474 12.28 2.19 11.19
CA LEU A 474 10.85 1.94 11.29
C LEU A 474 10.62 0.98 12.45
N SER A 475 9.60 1.23 13.28
CA SER A 475 9.30 0.37 14.42
C SER A 475 8.63 -0.96 14.04
N GLY A 476 8.00 -1.01 12.86
CA GLY A 476 7.37 -2.20 12.28
C GLY A 476 7.93 -2.57 10.91
N ASN A 477 7.22 -3.45 10.21
CA ASN A 477 7.48 -3.73 8.80
C ASN A 477 7.20 -2.47 7.97
N GLU A 478 7.72 -2.39 6.74
CA GLU A 478 7.48 -1.23 5.87
C GLU A 478 6.12 -1.30 5.17
N ASP A 479 5.67 -2.54 4.91
CA ASP A 479 4.39 -2.92 4.32
C ASP A 479 4.02 -2.14 3.05
N LEU A 480 4.98 -2.17 2.12
CA LEU A 480 4.86 -1.74 0.73
C LEU A 480 4.45 -0.26 0.61
N GLY A 481 5.05 0.58 1.44
CA GLY A 481 4.82 2.02 1.48
C GLY A 481 3.88 2.46 2.60
N GLN A 482 3.12 1.57 3.25
CA GLN A 482 2.06 1.98 4.17
C GLN A 482 2.58 2.71 5.41
N MET A 483 3.60 2.16 6.10
CA MET A 483 4.21 2.81 7.26
C MET A 483 4.87 4.14 6.90
N SER A 484 5.50 4.19 5.72
CA SER A 484 6.13 5.38 5.18
C SER A 484 5.11 6.46 4.79
N ALA A 485 3.99 6.07 4.19
CA ALA A 485 2.90 6.95 3.80
C ALA A 485 2.25 7.61 5.02
N TRP A 486 2.09 6.87 6.12
CA TRP A 486 1.65 7.43 7.39
C TRP A 486 2.55 8.58 7.85
N TYR A 487 3.87 8.38 7.84
CA TYR A 487 4.82 9.41 8.26
C TYR A 487 4.79 10.62 7.32
N VAL A 488 4.81 10.39 6.01
CA VAL A 488 4.77 11.45 4.99
C VAL A 488 3.55 12.34 5.19
N PHE A 489 2.36 11.75 5.33
CA PHE A 489 1.12 12.48 5.59
C PHE A 489 1.16 13.20 6.94
N SER A 490 1.54 12.51 8.01
CA SER A 490 1.58 13.05 9.37
C SER A 490 2.50 14.26 9.48
N ALA A 491 3.68 14.21 8.84
CA ALA A 491 4.63 15.31 8.81
C ALA A 491 4.14 16.53 8.01
N LEU A 492 3.28 16.32 7.01
CA LEU A 492 2.55 17.39 6.32
C LEU A 492 1.35 17.92 7.13
N GLY A 493 0.99 17.25 8.23
CA GLY A 493 -0.11 17.62 9.11
C GLY A 493 -1.48 17.12 8.66
N LEU A 494 -1.55 16.09 7.81
CA LEU A 494 -2.77 15.56 7.22
C LEU A 494 -2.80 14.03 7.37
N TYR A 495 -3.95 13.37 7.34
CA TYR A 495 -4.05 11.91 7.21
C TYR A 495 -5.41 11.45 6.67
N PRO A 496 -5.45 10.52 5.70
CA PRO A 496 -6.71 9.99 5.14
C PRO A 496 -7.33 8.92 6.05
N VAL A 497 -7.99 9.34 7.14
CA VAL A 497 -8.63 8.38 8.09
C VAL A 497 -9.63 7.45 7.40
N ASN A 498 -10.48 8.02 6.53
CA ASN A 498 -11.40 7.25 5.70
C ASN A 498 -10.92 7.28 4.25
N PRO A 499 -10.11 6.31 3.81
CA PRO A 499 -9.54 6.32 2.47
C PRO A 499 -10.59 6.11 1.36
N ALA A 500 -11.81 5.67 1.70
CA ALA A 500 -12.94 5.60 0.76
C ALA A 500 -13.70 6.93 0.61
N SER A 501 -13.29 7.99 1.31
CA SER A 501 -13.77 9.38 1.15
C SER A 501 -12.71 10.25 0.49
N ASP A 502 -13.04 11.50 0.14
CA ASP A 502 -12.07 12.49 -0.32
C ASP A 502 -11.42 13.31 0.81
N GLU A 503 -11.65 12.95 2.08
CA GLU A 503 -11.23 13.74 3.25
C GLU A 503 -9.84 13.37 3.79
N TYR A 504 -9.17 14.37 4.34
CA TYR A 504 -7.94 14.27 5.12
C TYR A 504 -8.14 14.97 6.47
N ILE A 505 -7.99 14.24 7.56
CA ILE A 505 -8.05 14.80 8.91
C ILE A 505 -6.76 15.56 9.19
N VAL A 506 -6.90 16.77 9.69
CA VAL A 506 -5.80 17.68 9.96
C VAL A 506 -5.22 17.40 11.35
N GLY A 507 -3.93 17.04 11.38
CA GLY A 507 -3.12 16.93 12.59
C GLY A 507 -2.33 18.22 12.85
N ALA A 508 -1.00 18.11 12.93
CA ALA A 508 -0.09 19.25 12.98
C ALA A 508 1.12 19.01 12.07
N PRO A 509 1.47 19.94 11.16
CA PRO A 509 2.65 19.80 10.31
C PRO A 509 3.93 19.83 11.14
N CYS A 510 4.99 19.13 10.73
CA CYS A 510 6.27 19.08 11.44
C CYS A 510 7.28 20.15 10.97
N PHE A 511 7.04 20.78 9.83
CA PHE A 511 7.97 21.68 9.14
C PHE A 511 7.43 23.09 9.04
N GLU A 512 8.29 24.11 9.11
CA GLU A 512 7.84 25.51 9.00
C GLU A 512 7.37 25.87 7.59
N LYS A 513 7.93 25.23 6.57
CA LYS A 513 7.46 25.39 5.19
C LYS A 513 7.77 24.14 4.35
N VAL A 514 6.79 23.73 3.57
CA VAL A 514 6.92 22.70 2.53
C VAL A 514 6.41 23.26 1.22
N THR A 515 7.22 23.18 0.16
CA THR A 515 6.76 23.48 -1.20
C THR A 515 6.69 22.17 -1.97
N ILE A 516 5.51 21.85 -2.52
CA ILE A 516 5.22 20.62 -3.25
C ILE A 516 4.86 21.00 -4.69
N ARG A 517 5.60 20.45 -5.66
CA ARG A 517 5.27 20.50 -7.08
C ARG A 517 4.40 19.29 -7.44
N LEU A 518 3.09 19.44 -7.22
CA LEU A 518 2.11 18.41 -7.50
C LEU A 518 2.15 18.05 -8.99
N PRO A 519 2.38 16.77 -9.36
CA PRO A 519 2.47 16.36 -10.75
C PRO A 519 1.22 16.72 -11.55
N ALA A 520 1.40 16.87 -12.87
CA ALA A 520 0.26 16.92 -13.79
C ALA A 520 -0.61 15.67 -13.59
N GLY A 521 -1.93 15.83 -13.60
CA GLY A 521 -2.88 14.76 -13.30
C GLY A 521 -3.38 14.75 -11.85
N ALA A 522 -2.63 15.30 -10.88
CA ALA A 522 -3.03 15.24 -9.45
C ALA A 522 -4.41 15.88 -9.21
N GLY A 523 -4.67 17.05 -9.80
CA GLY A 523 -5.96 17.73 -9.70
C GLY A 523 -6.99 17.35 -10.76
N THR A 524 -6.66 16.42 -11.66
CA THR A 524 -7.51 16.06 -12.82
C THR A 524 -7.71 14.56 -12.97
N GLY A 525 -7.52 13.79 -11.89
CA GLY A 525 -7.79 12.34 -11.89
C GLY A 525 -6.83 11.55 -12.76
N GLY A 526 -5.56 11.96 -12.83
CA GLY A 526 -4.51 11.28 -13.58
C GLY A 526 -4.52 11.57 -15.09
N GLU A 527 -5.37 12.49 -15.57
CA GLU A 527 -5.45 12.85 -16.99
C GLU A 527 -5.06 14.30 -17.25
N GLY A 528 -4.03 14.51 -18.08
CA GLY A 528 -3.62 15.84 -18.52
C GLY A 528 -3.28 16.79 -17.37
N GLY A 529 -3.74 18.04 -17.46
CA GLY A 529 -3.45 19.07 -16.47
C GLY A 529 -2.03 19.65 -16.58
N GLN A 530 -1.65 20.41 -15.57
CA GLN A 530 -0.33 21.02 -15.45
C GLN A 530 0.18 20.80 -14.03
N GLU A 531 1.51 20.79 -13.87
CA GLU A 531 2.13 20.82 -12.56
C GLU A 531 1.63 22.03 -11.77
N CYS A 532 1.31 21.81 -10.49
CA CYS A 532 0.78 22.82 -9.59
C CYS A 532 1.71 22.95 -8.39
N GLU A 533 2.23 24.15 -8.15
CA GLU A 533 2.94 24.43 -6.91
C GLU A 533 1.93 24.68 -5.79
N LEU A 534 2.05 23.89 -4.72
CA LEU A 534 1.39 24.04 -3.44
C LEU A 534 2.44 24.42 -2.39
N VAL A 535 2.22 25.51 -1.68
CA VAL A 535 3.03 25.89 -0.52
C VAL A 535 2.24 25.62 0.75
N ILE A 536 2.82 24.88 1.69
CA ILE A 536 2.30 24.69 3.04
C ILE A 536 3.21 25.47 3.98
N THR A 537 2.68 26.44 4.73
CA THR A 537 3.46 27.22 5.71
C THR A 537 2.91 27.03 7.11
N ALA A 538 3.79 26.78 8.07
CA ALA A 538 3.47 26.64 9.47
C ALA A 538 4.61 27.21 10.35
N PRO A 539 4.86 28.54 10.33
CA PRO A 539 5.96 29.13 11.07
C PRO A 539 5.97 28.71 12.54
N GLY A 540 7.11 28.23 13.04
CA GLY A 540 7.25 27.68 14.39
C GLY A 540 6.84 26.22 14.57
N ALA A 541 6.33 25.54 13.54
CA ALA A 541 5.88 24.13 13.62
C ALA A 541 6.95 23.16 14.10
N ALA A 542 8.23 23.47 13.89
CA ALA A 542 9.32 22.67 14.44
C ALA A 542 9.20 22.55 15.99
N LYS A 543 8.74 23.62 16.68
CA LYS A 543 8.71 23.68 18.16
C LYS A 543 7.29 23.75 18.75
N MET A 544 6.33 24.24 17.99
CA MET A 544 4.96 24.50 18.42
C MET A 544 4.04 23.41 17.88
N PRO A 545 3.49 22.52 18.74
CA PRO A 545 2.74 21.37 18.25
C PRO A 545 1.28 21.69 17.92
N PHE A 546 0.73 22.82 18.38
CA PHE A 546 -0.71 23.09 18.26
C PHE A 546 -1.04 24.01 17.09
N VAL A 547 -2.19 23.77 16.45
CA VAL A 547 -2.72 24.65 15.40
C VAL A 547 -3.72 25.62 16.00
N LYS A 548 -3.50 26.93 15.77
CA LYS A 548 -4.36 28.03 16.19
C LYS A 548 -5.36 28.44 15.12
N SER A 549 -4.97 28.37 13.85
CA SER A 549 -5.87 28.61 12.72
C SER A 549 -5.32 27.95 11.46
N LEU A 550 -6.22 27.61 10.53
CA LEU A 550 -5.90 27.04 9.22
C LEU A 550 -6.59 27.84 8.12
N HIS A 551 -5.84 28.17 7.06
CA HIS A 551 -6.37 28.84 5.89
C HIS A 551 -5.94 28.13 4.61
N VAL A 552 -6.84 28.04 3.63
CA VAL A 552 -6.56 27.58 2.27
C VAL A 552 -6.83 28.72 1.30
N ASP A 553 -5.79 29.18 0.61
CA ASP A 553 -5.82 30.36 -0.27
C ASP A 553 -6.51 31.58 0.37
N GLY A 554 -6.20 31.81 1.65
CA GLY A 554 -6.74 32.91 2.46
C GLY A 554 -8.14 32.70 3.03
N LYS A 555 -8.81 31.57 2.74
CA LYS A 555 -10.10 31.21 3.33
C LYS A 555 -9.90 30.39 4.60
N ALA A 556 -10.52 30.81 5.69
CA ALA A 556 -10.47 30.08 6.95
C ALA A 556 -11.10 28.69 6.81
N VAL A 557 -10.51 27.72 7.51
CA VAL A 557 -10.98 26.35 7.65
C VAL A 557 -11.16 26.09 9.13
N ASP A 558 -12.40 25.99 9.60
CA ASP A 558 -12.72 25.93 11.03
C ASP A 558 -12.78 24.49 11.57
N GLN A 559 -13.02 23.51 10.70
CA GLN A 559 -12.99 22.09 11.02
C GLN A 559 -11.63 21.49 10.66
N PRO A 560 -11.10 20.51 11.41
CA PRO A 560 -9.81 19.89 11.13
C PRO A 560 -9.92 18.86 9.99
N VAL A 561 -10.50 19.26 8.86
CA VAL A 561 -10.71 18.42 7.68
C VAL A 561 -10.42 19.24 6.42
N LEU A 562 -9.66 18.66 5.50
CA LEU A 562 -9.49 19.15 4.14
C LEU A 562 -9.91 18.07 3.14
N THR A 563 -10.54 18.45 2.04
CA THR A 563 -10.80 17.52 0.94
C THR A 563 -9.63 17.46 -0.03
N HIS A 564 -9.54 16.36 -0.78
CA HIS A 564 -8.55 16.19 -1.84
C HIS A 564 -8.59 17.34 -2.84
N GLY A 565 -9.80 17.73 -3.26
CA GLY A 565 -10.02 18.86 -4.16
C GLY A 565 -9.47 20.18 -3.61
N GLN A 566 -9.62 20.44 -2.31
CA GLN A 566 -9.02 21.61 -1.67
C GLN A 566 -7.49 21.58 -1.71
N ILE A 567 -6.88 20.41 -1.48
CA ILE A 567 -5.41 20.28 -1.47
C ILE A 567 -4.84 20.46 -2.88
N VAL A 568 -5.36 19.75 -3.88
CA VAL A 568 -4.78 19.73 -5.23
C VAL A 568 -5.05 21.01 -6.04
N SER A 569 -6.03 21.81 -5.63
CA SER A 569 -6.32 23.12 -6.23
C SER A 569 -5.68 24.30 -5.50
N ALA A 570 -5.23 24.10 -4.25
CA ALA A 570 -4.64 25.15 -3.44
C ALA A 570 -3.30 25.62 -3.99
N ARG A 571 -3.02 26.91 -3.81
CA ARG A 571 -1.67 27.48 -3.96
C ARG A 571 -0.97 27.62 -2.63
N HIS A 572 -1.73 27.87 -1.57
CA HIS A 572 -1.21 28.10 -0.24
C HIS A 572 -2.12 27.52 0.85
N ILE A 573 -1.57 26.65 1.68
CA ILE A 573 -2.17 26.20 2.93
C ILE A 573 -1.35 26.81 4.07
N ALA A 574 -1.99 27.64 4.91
CA ALA A 574 -1.34 28.39 5.96
C ALA A 574 -1.85 27.95 7.34
N PHE A 575 -0.95 27.40 8.15
CA PHE A 575 -1.14 27.10 9.56
C PHE A 575 -0.57 28.22 10.42
N GLU A 576 -1.35 28.71 11.37
CA GLU A 576 -0.84 29.49 12.50
C GLU A 576 -0.58 28.53 13.66
N MET A 577 0.67 28.42 14.11
CA MET A 577 1.06 27.49 15.16
C MET A 577 1.01 28.14 16.56
N ALA A 578 0.88 27.32 17.59
CA ALA A 578 0.87 27.72 18.99
C ALA A 578 1.59 26.70 19.91
N ASP A 579 2.11 27.19 21.03
CA ASP A 579 2.82 26.42 22.05
C ASP A 579 1.88 25.76 23.08
N THR A 580 0.62 26.16 23.10
CA THR A 580 -0.41 25.70 24.02
C THR A 580 -1.67 25.27 23.24
N PRO A 581 -2.49 24.33 23.77
CA PRO A 581 -3.72 23.91 23.11
C PRO A 581 -4.64 25.08 22.77
N GLN A 582 -5.25 25.04 21.59
CA GLN A 582 -6.10 26.11 21.05
C GLN A 582 -7.55 25.64 20.88
N SER A 583 -8.46 26.61 20.70
CA SER A 583 -9.89 26.32 20.48
C SER A 583 -10.24 25.94 19.04
N TRP A 584 -9.31 26.11 18.09
CA TRP A 584 -9.52 25.78 16.68
C TRP A 584 -9.81 24.29 16.50
N GLY A 585 -10.78 23.98 15.64
CA GLY A 585 -11.17 22.61 15.36
C GLY A 585 -11.81 21.86 16.54
N THR A 586 -12.13 22.54 17.64
CA THR A 586 -12.82 21.90 18.77
C THR A 586 -14.31 21.77 18.51
N ARG A 587 -15.00 20.81 19.15
CA ARG A 587 -16.46 20.68 19.03
C ARG A 587 -17.23 21.96 19.34
N ASP A 588 -16.77 22.74 20.32
CA ASP A 588 -17.40 24.02 20.67
C ASP A 588 -17.30 25.02 19.50
N SER A 589 -16.19 25.01 18.77
CA SER A 589 -16.01 25.84 17.58
C SER A 589 -16.91 25.40 16.42
N TRP A 590 -17.11 24.10 16.21
CA TRP A 590 -17.93 23.57 15.12
C TRP A 590 -19.41 23.95 15.23
N ASN A 591 -19.96 23.98 16.44
CA ASN A 591 -21.36 24.32 16.68
C ASN A 591 -21.62 25.85 16.62
N SER A 592 -20.57 26.66 16.50
CA SER A 592 -20.64 28.13 16.51
C SER A 592 -20.42 28.77 15.12
N ALA A 593 -19.95 27.98 14.15
CA ALA A 593 -19.79 28.33 12.74
C ALA A 593 -21.00 27.85 11.93
#